data_AF-A0A564ZEC5-F1
#
_entry.id   AF-A0A564ZEC5-F1
#
_cell.length_a   1.000
_cell.length_b   1.000
_cell.length_c   1.000
_cell.angle_alpha   90.00
_cell.angle_beta   90.00
_cell.angle_gamma   90.00
#
_symmetry.space_group_name_H-M   'P 1'
#
loop_
_entity.id
_entity.type
_entity.pdbx_description
1 polymer ?
#
loop_
_entity_poly.entity_id
_entity_poly.type
_entity_poly.pdbx_seq_one_letter_code
_entity_poly.pdbx_strand_id
1 'polypeptide(L)' 'MRTTLEIDDRLLKQALALTKAKTKKELVHRSLQAVIRQHRIERLIGKLGRLPLDLTPKALAKLRADA' A
#
# COMPACT_ATOMS: atom_id res chain seq x y z
N MET A 1 -4.28 8.75 18.85
CA MET A 1 -5.37 9.73 18.95
C MET A 1 -6.68 8.97 19.14
N ARG A 2 -7.59 9.47 20.00
CA ARG A 2 -8.97 8.96 20.06
C ARG A 2 -9.85 9.95 19.30
N THR A 3 -10.67 9.43 18.41
CA THR A 3 -11.45 10.22 17.46
C THR A 3 -12.82 9.60 17.32
N THR A 4 -13.85 10.43 17.31
CA THR A 4 -15.22 10.02 17.01
C THR A 4 -15.41 10.14 15.51
N LEU A 5 -15.88 9.07 14.86
CA LEU A 5 -16.10 9.00 13.42
C LEU A 5 -17.47 8.39 13.19
N GLU A 6 -18.21 8.94 12.23
CA GLU A 6 -19.45 8.35 11.75
C GLU A 6 -19.12 7.28 10.71
N ILE A 7 -19.59 6.05 10.92
CA ILE A 7 -19.34 4.90 10.05
C ILE A 7 -20.64 4.09 9.95
N ASP A 8 -21.01 3.70 8.73
CA ASP A 8 -22.13 2.79 8.51
C ASP A 8 -21.90 1.45 9.24
N ASP A 9 -22.83 1.07 10.11
CA ASP A 9 -22.72 -0.11 10.96
C ASP A 9 -22.81 -1.43 10.17
N ARG A 10 -23.52 -1.45 9.04
CA ARG A 10 -23.58 -2.60 8.12
C ARG A 10 -22.24 -2.78 7.42
N LEU A 11 -21.65 -1.69 6.93
CA LEU A 11 -20.31 -1.71 6.31
C LEU A 11 -19.25 -2.21 7.31
N LEU A 12 -19.31 -1.72 8.55
CA LEU A 12 -18.39 -2.11 9.61
C LEU A 12 -18.49 -3.60 9.94
N LYS A 13 -19.72 -4.14 10.03
CA LYS A 13 -19.96 -5.57 10.26
C LYS A 13 -19.44 -6.43 9.11
N GLN A 14 -19.70 -6.04 7.86
CA GLN A 14 -19.20 -6.75 6.68
C GLN A 14 -17.67 -6.75 6.66
N ALA A 15 -17.05 -5.60 6.90
CA ALA A 15 -15.59 -5.46 6.92
C ALA A 15 -14.95 -6.30 8.04
N LEU A 16 -15.54 -6.35 9.23
CA LEU A 16 -15.08 -7.23 10.32
C LEU A 16 -15.16 -8.72 9.92
N ALA A 17 -16.29 -9.14 9.33
CA ALA A 17 -16.48 -10.53 8.90
C ALA A 17 -15.47 -10.96 7.83
N LEU A 18 -15.22 -10.10 6.83
CA LEU A 18 -14.30 -10.37 5.73
C LEU A 18 -12.83 -10.39 6.18
N THR A 19 -12.44 -9.42 7.00
CA THR A 19 -11.03 -9.26 7.43
C THR A 19 -10.65 -10.11 8.63
N LYS A 20 -11.64 -10.71 9.31
CA LYS A 20 -11.49 -11.44 10.58
C LYS A 20 -10.78 -10.63 11.67
N ALA A 21 -10.86 -9.30 11.61
CA ALA A 21 -10.27 -8.44 12.62
C ALA A 21 -10.98 -8.62 13.97
N LYS A 22 -10.23 -8.64 15.06
CA LYS A 22 -10.79 -8.89 16.40
C LYS A 22 -11.47 -7.66 16.98
N THR A 23 -11.10 -6.47 16.52
CA THR A 23 -11.62 -5.20 17.04
C THR A 23 -11.85 -4.17 15.94
N LYS A 24 -12.79 -3.23 16.18
CA LYS A 24 -13.01 -2.06 15.31
C LYS A 24 -11.73 -1.24 15.10
N LYS A 25 -10.92 -1.08 16.16
CA LYS A 25 -9.62 -0.38 16.11
C LYS A 25 -8.64 -1.06 15.15
N GLU A 26 -8.53 -2.39 15.24
CA GLU A 26 -7.64 -3.16 14.37
C GLU A 26 -8.07 -3.06 12.91
N LEU A 27 -9.37 -3.20 12.64
CA LEU A 27 -9.93 -3.05 11.30
C LEU A 27 -9.57 -1.68 10.70
N VAL A 28 -9.81 -0.59 11.45
CA VAL A 28 -9.50 0.77 10.98
C VAL A 28 -8.00 0.93 10.70
N HIS A 29 -7.14 0.42 11.58
CA HIS A 29 -5.68 0.50 11.36
C HIS A 29 -5.24 -0.22 10.09
N ARG A 30 -5.71 -1.46 9.89
CA ARG A 30 -5.40 -2.26 8.70
C ARG A 30 -5.93 -1.60 7.43
N SER A 31 -7.13 -1.02 7.49
CA SER A 31 -7.75 -0.33 6.36
C SER A 31 -6.92 0.90 5.94
N LEU A 32 -6.48 1.71 6.90
CA LEU A 32 -5.62 2.87 6.62
C LEU A 32 -4.27 2.45 6.03
N GLN A 33 -3.66 1.39 6.58
CA GLN A 33 -2.41 0.83 6.03
C GLN A 33 -2.60 0.36 4.57
N ALA A 34 -3.72 -0.29 4.26
CA ALA A 34 -4.03 -0.74 2.91
C ALA A 34 -4.18 0.43 1.94
N VAL A 35 -4.90 1.50 2.32
CA VAL A 35 -5.04 2.72 1.52
C VAL A 35 -3.68 3.38 1.25
N ILE A 36 -2.86 3.54 2.29
CA ILE A 36 -1.51 4.12 2.14
C ILE A 36 -0.65 3.26 1.21
N ARG A 37 -0.69 1.93 1.36
CA ARG A 37 0.05 0.99 0.50
C ARG A 37 -0.40 1.11 -0.95
N GLN A 38 -1.71 1.19 -1.20
CA GLN A 38 -2.27 1.32 -2.53
C GLN A 38 -1.79 2.60 -3.23
N HIS A 39 -1.88 3.75 -2.55
CA HIS A 39 -1.37 5.01 -3.11
C HIS A 39 0.15 5.02 -3.35
N ARG A 40 0.93 4.35 -2.50
CA ARG A 40 2.38 4.19 -2.74
C ARG A 40 2.64 3.39 -4.02
N ILE A 41 1.88 2.32 -4.26
CA ILE A 41 1.98 1.51 -5.48
C ILE A 41 1.58 2.34 -6.70
N GLU A 42 0.45 3.03 -6.67
CA GLU A 42 -0.01 3.91 -7.75
C GLU A 42 1.04 4.97 -8.11
N ARG A 43 1.65 5.59 -7.10
CA ARG A 43 2.73 6.56 -7.30
C ARG A 43 3.96 5.94 -7.96
N LEU A 44 4.31 4.70 -7.62
CA LEU A 44 5.44 3.99 -8.24
C LEU A 44 5.11 3.62 -9.70
N ILE A 45 3.90 3.14 -9.97
CA ILE A 45 3.42 2.84 -11.32
C ILE A 45 3.44 4.11 -12.18
N GLY A 46 2.97 5.25 -11.65
CA GLY A 46 3.01 6.53 -12.36
C GLY A 46 4.41 7.06 -12.65
N LYS A 47 5.43 6.55 -11.95
CA LYS A 47 6.85 6.84 -12.21
C LYS A 47 7.50 5.84 -13.18
N LEU A 48 6.86 4.70 -13.45
CA LEU A 48 7.34 3.72 -14.41
C LEU A 48 7.44 4.38 -15.80
N GLY A 49 8.62 4.37 -16.41
CA GLY A 49 8.89 5.03 -17.69
C GLY A 49 9.16 6.54 -17.63
N ARG A 50 8.96 7.20 -16.48
CA ARG A 50 9.35 8.61 -16.25
C ARG A 50 10.60 8.75 -15.38
N LEU A 51 11.06 7.65 -14.79
CA LEU A 51 12.30 7.64 -14.05
C LEU A 51 13.46 7.66 -15.07
N PRO A 52 14.34 8.68 -15.06
CA PRO A 52 15.57 8.64 -15.84
C PRO A 52 16.47 7.57 -15.23
N LEU A 53 16.27 6.32 -15.68
CA LEU A 53 17.15 5.22 -15.40
C LEU A 53 18.25 5.29 -16.45
N ASP A 54 19.38 5.90 -16.10
CA ASP A 54 20.59 5.94 -16.93
C ASP A 54 21.29 4.55 -16.91
N LEU A 55 20.52 3.53 -17.30
CA LEU A 55 20.94 2.14 -17.34
C LEU A 55 21.50 1.85 -18.73
N THR A 56 22.77 2.18 -18.94
CA THR A 56 23.48 1.74 -20.14
C THR A 56 23.72 0.22 -20.08
N PRO A 57 23.82 -0.47 -21.25
CA PRO A 57 24.10 -1.91 -21.29
C PRO A 57 25.36 -2.32 -20.51
N LYS A 58 26.40 -1.47 -20.51
CA LYS A 58 27.63 -1.69 -19.74
C LYS A 58 27.39 -1.61 -18.22
N ALA A 59 26.61 -0.64 -17.76
CA ALA A 59 26.28 -0.48 -16.34
C ALA A 59 25.41 -1.65 -15.83
N LEU A 60 24.44 -2.10 -16.64
CA LEU A 60 23.63 -3.28 -16.34
C LEU A 60 24.43 -4.59 -16.29
N ALA A 61 25.42 -4.75 -17.16
CA ALA A 61 26.30 -5.93 -17.16
C ALA A 61 27.14 -6.02 -15.87
N LYS A 62 27.66 -4.88 -15.37
CA LYS A 62 28.40 -4.84 -14.09
C LYS A 62 27.50 -5.21 -12.90
N LEU A 63 26.31 -4.64 -12.81
CA LEU A 63 25.38 -4.90 -11.70
C LEU A 63 24.93 -6.37 -11.60
N ARG A 64 24.94 -7.11 -12.72
CA ARG A 64 24.62 -8.54 -12.75
C ARG A 64 25.83 -9.45 -12.50
N ALA A 65 27.05 -8.95 -12.64
CA ALA A 65 28.26 -9.71 -12.37
C ALA A 65 28.62 -9.70 -10.88
N ASP A 66 28.14 -8.71 -10.13
CA ASP A 66 28.37 -8.55 -8.67
C ASP A 66 27.27 -9.22 -7.80
N ALA A 67 26.33 -9.96 -8.40
CA ALA A 67 25.20 -10.63 -7.74
C ALA A 67 25.28 -12.15 -7.91
#